data_AF-J9FCH4-F1
#
_entry.id   AF-J9FCH4-F1
#
_cell.length_a   1.000
_cell.length_b   1.000
_cell.length_c   1.000
_cell.angle_alpha   90.00
_cell.angle_beta   90.00
_cell.angle_gamma   90.00
#
_symmetry.space_group_name_H-M   'P 1'
#
loop_
_entity.id
_entity.type
_entity.pdbx_description
1 polymer ?
#
loop_
_entity_poly.entity_id
_entity_poly.type
_entity_poly.pdbx_seq_one_letter_code
_entity_poly.pdbx_strand_id
1 'polypeptide(L)'
;MSDPATEDAIYDSYAMRKFTGIDFMTEAVPDETTLCKFRHLLEEHGLNKLFFDAINRCLVQTGHMMKGGTIVDATIINAPSSTKNAEKARDPEMHQTKKGNAWKFGMKCHIGVDAGSGLVHTITVTAANAHDVTQAAALIREDDEVVYGDSGYLGIQKRPEVTSNEHLASIDYRINRR
;
A
#
# COMPACT_ATOMS: atom_id res chain seq x y z
N MET A 1 -5.67 7.52 -2.53
CA MET A 1 -6.30 8.84 -2.77
C MET A 1 -7.62 8.84 -2.04
N SER A 2 -8.10 10.00 -1.57
CA SER A 2 -9.48 10.12 -1.07
C SER A 2 -10.47 10.15 -2.24
N ASP A 3 -11.76 9.97 -1.96
CA ASP A 3 -12.81 10.06 -2.98
C ASP A 3 -12.84 11.44 -3.68
N PRO A 4 -12.72 12.60 -2.98
CA PRO A 4 -12.56 13.90 -3.64
C PRO A 4 -11.33 13.99 -4.54
N ALA A 5 -10.19 13.51 -4.05
CA ALA A 5 -8.94 13.56 -4.81
C ALA A 5 -9.03 12.69 -6.08
N THR A 6 -9.88 11.66 -6.07
CA THR A 6 -10.12 10.81 -7.24
C THR A 6 -11.01 11.50 -8.25
N GLU A 7 -12.06 12.20 -7.80
CA GLU A 7 -12.87 13.09 -8.65
C GLU A 7 -11.98 14.15 -9.33
N ASP A 8 -11.20 14.89 -8.53
CA ASP A 8 -10.27 15.92 -9.03
C ASP A 8 -9.27 15.34 -10.05
N ALA A 9 -8.71 14.15 -9.77
CA ALA A 9 -7.76 13.51 -10.67
C ALA A 9 -8.37 13.14 -12.02
N ILE A 10 -9.65 12.79 -12.09
CA ILE A 10 -10.33 12.52 -13.36
C ILE A 10 -10.45 13.80 -14.19
N TYR A 11 -10.74 14.94 -13.55
CA TYR A 11 -10.77 16.24 -14.21
C TYR A 11 -9.39 16.71 -14.69
N ASP A 12 -8.38 16.57 -13.85
CA ASP A 12 -7.06 17.18 -14.06
C ASP A 12 -6.09 16.32 -14.88
N SER A 13 -6.28 15.00 -14.90
CA SER A 13 -5.36 14.07 -15.56
C SER A 13 -5.96 13.42 -16.79
N TYR A 14 -5.38 13.73 -17.97
CA TYR A 14 -5.72 13.04 -19.21
C TYR A 14 -5.55 11.52 -19.12
N ALA A 15 -4.52 11.05 -18.41
CA ALA A 15 -4.29 9.63 -18.22
C ALA A 15 -5.42 8.99 -17.40
N MET A 16 -5.87 9.65 -16.33
CA MET A 16 -6.97 9.16 -15.51
C MET A 16 -8.29 9.16 -16.29
N ARG A 17 -8.57 10.23 -17.04
CA ARG A 17 -9.75 10.31 -17.92
C ARG A 17 -9.77 9.20 -18.96
N LYS A 18 -8.63 8.96 -19.62
CA LYS A 18 -8.51 7.88 -20.61
C LYS A 18 -8.68 6.50 -19.97
N PHE A 19 -8.19 6.33 -18.74
CA PHE A 19 -8.31 5.09 -17.98
C PHE A 19 -9.76 4.81 -17.57
N THR A 20 -10.48 5.81 -17.06
CA THR A 20 -11.89 5.66 -16.68
C THR A 20 -12.82 5.56 -17.88
N GLY A 21 -12.38 6.02 -19.06
CA GLY A 21 -13.16 5.98 -20.29
C GLY A 21 -14.29 7.02 -20.34
N ILE A 22 -14.28 7.99 -19.43
CA ILE A 22 -15.32 9.03 -19.33
C ILE A 22 -15.09 10.07 -20.43
N ASP A 23 -16.14 10.32 -21.23
CA ASP A 23 -16.15 11.39 -22.23
C ASP A 23 -16.91 12.61 -21.70
N PHE A 24 -16.18 13.70 -21.42
CA PHE A 24 -16.74 14.95 -20.89
C PHE A 24 -17.72 15.65 -21.84
N MET A 25 -17.77 15.27 -23.12
CA MET A 25 -18.75 15.81 -24.05
C MET A 25 -20.14 15.19 -23.85
N THR A 26 -20.23 14.03 -23.20
CA THR A 26 -21.46 13.24 -23.07
C THR A 26 -21.80 12.87 -21.62
N GLU A 27 -20.80 12.80 -20.74
CA GLU A 27 -20.93 12.30 -19.37
C GLU A 27 -20.26 13.26 -18.36
N ALA A 28 -20.82 13.33 -17.16
CA ALA A 28 -20.22 14.04 -16.03
C ALA A 28 -19.33 13.09 -15.21
N VAL A 29 -18.27 13.62 -14.60
CA VAL A 29 -17.46 12.85 -13.66
C VAL A 29 -18.31 12.51 -12.43
N PRO A 30 -18.29 11.25 -11.95
CA PRO A 30 -18.95 10.88 -10.71
C PRO A 30 -18.41 11.70 -9.53
N ASP A 31 -19.32 12.26 -8.73
CA ASP A 31 -18.95 13.04 -7.55
C ASP A 31 -18.34 12.15 -6.44
N GLU A 32 -17.69 12.80 -5.45
CA GLU A 32 -17.15 12.18 -4.23
C GLU A 32 -18.11 11.14 -3.63
N THR A 33 -19.40 11.47 -3.55
CA THR A 33 -20.39 10.61 -2.90
C THR A 33 -20.63 9.32 -3.69
N THR A 34 -20.63 9.42 -5.02
CA THR A 34 -20.78 8.28 -5.93
C THR A 34 -19.53 7.40 -5.89
N LEU A 35 -18.34 7.99 -5.92
CA LEU A 35 -17.08 7.27 -5.78
C LEU A 35 -16.97 6.55 -4.43
N CYS A 36 -17.39 7.20 -3.35
CA CYS A 36 -17.45 6.62 -2.01
C CYS A 36 -18.37 5.38 -1.95
N LYS A 37 -19.57 5.45 -2.54
CA LYS A 37 -20.48 4.31 -2.63
C LYS A 37 -19.90 3.16 -3.45
N PHE A 38 -19.27 3.48 -4.57
CA PHE A 38 -18.60 2.47 -5.40
C PHE A 38 -17.49 1.76 -4.63
N ARG A 39 -16.65 2.51 -3.91
CA ARG A 39 -15.59 1.96 -3.06
C ARG A 39 -16.16 1.04 -1.98
N HIS A 40 -17.23 1.44 -1.27
CA HIS A 40 -17.88 0.57 -0.29
C HIS A 40 -18.41 -0.73 -0.92
N LEU A 41 -18.95 -0.67 -2.13
CA LEU A 41 -19.40 -1.86 -2.86
C LEU A 41 -18.23 -2.81 -3.18
N LEU A 42 -17.07 -2.27 -3.54
CA LEU A 42 -15.86 -3.10 -3.76
C LEU A 42 -15.36 -3.72 -2.44
N GLU A 43 -15.41 -2.98 -1.34
CA GLU A 43 -15.02 -3.44 -0.01
C GLU A 43 -15.95 -4.54 0.50
N GLU A 44 -17.27 -4.35 0.42
CA GLU A 44 -18.30 -5.31 0.85
C GLU A 44 -18.14 -6.66 0.14
N HIS A 45 -17.79 -6.64 -1.15
CA HIS A 45 -17.59 -7.84 -1.95
C HIS A 45 -16.13 -8.32 -2.00
N GLY A 46 -15.21 -7.70 -1.27
CA GLY A 46 -13.79 -8.09 -1.24
C GLY A 46 -13.08 -7.98 -2.59
N LEU A 47 -13.60 -7.17 -3.52
CA LEU A 47 -13.13 -7.10 -4.91
C LEU A 47 -11.78 -6.39 -5.06
N ASN A 48 -11.43 -5.50 -4.12
CA ASN A 48 -10.17 -4.75 -4.15
C ASN A 48 -8.95 -5.68 -4.24
N LYS A 49 -8.92 -6.72 -3.41
CA LYS A 49 -7.83 -7.70 -3.41
C LYS A 49 -7.81 -8.52 -4.71
N LEU A 50 -8.98 -8.94 -5.18
CA LEU A 50 -9.10 -9.71 -6.41
C LEU A 50 -8.62 -8.93 -7.64
N PHE A 51 -8.97 -7.64 -7.72
CA PHE A 51 -8.48 -6.76 -8.79
C PHE A 51 -6.98 -6.51 -8.69
N PHE A 52 -6.46 -6.24 -7.49
CA PHE A 52 -5.02 -6.08 -7.29
C PHE A 52 -4.24 -7.33 -7.73
N ASP A 53 -4.68 -8.52 -7.30
CA ASP A 53 -4.06 -9.78 -7.69
C ASP A 53 -4.17 -10.02 -9.20
N ALA A 54 -5.29 -9.65 -9.84
CA ALA A 54 -5.48 -9.78 -11.28
C ALA A 54 -4.55 -8.85 -12.08
N ILE A 55 -4.40 -7.59 -11.64
CA ILE A 55 -3.48 -6.63 -12.24
C ILE A 55 -2.04 -7.14 -12.13
N ASN A 56 -1.63 -7.61 -10.95
CA ASN A 56 -0.30 -8.17 -10.75
C ASN A 56 -0.03 -9.37 -11.65
N ARG A 57 -1.00 -10.30 -11.77
CA ARG A 57 -0.87 -11.44 -12.70
C ARG A 57 -0.67 -10.98 -14.14
N CYS A 58 -1.45 -9.98 -14.59
CA CYS A 58 -1.30 -9.42 -15.93
C CYS A 58 0.09 -8.82 -16.13
N LEU A 59 0.56 -7.99 -15.20
CA LEU A 59 1.87 -7.34 -15.26
C LEU A 59 3.03 -8.34 -15.28
N VAL A 60 2.92 -9.45 -14.55
CA VAL A 60 3.90 -10.54 -14.59
C VAL A 60 3.85 -11.24 -15.94
N GLN A 61 2.66 -11.59 -16.44
CA GLN A 61 2.48 -12.29 -17.71
C GLN A 61 2.96 -11.46 -18.92
N THR A 62 2.79 -10.14 -18.88
CA THR A 62 3.25 -9.24 -19.95
C THR A 62 4.72 -8.82 -19.78
N GLY A 63 5.41 -9.30 -18.75
CA GLY A 63 6.82 -9.01 -18.50
C GLY A 63 7.10 -7.57 -18.03
N HIS A 64 6.10 -6.87 -17.49
CA HIS A 64 6.25 -5.52 -16.93
C HIS A 64 6.74 -5.54 -15.48
N MET A 65 6.48 -6.61 -14.75
CA MET A 65 7.02 -6.83 -13.40
C MET A 65 8.32 -7.63 -13.50
N MET A 66 9.42 -7.06 -13.00
CA MET A 66 10.69 -7.78 -12.91
C MET A 66 10.68 -8.71 -11.68
N LYS A 67 11.70 -9.56 -11.57
CA LYS A 67 11.87 -10.54 -10.49
C LYS A 67 13.28 -10.38 -9.91
N GLY A 68 13.53 -10.85 -8.70
CA GLY A 68 14.87 -10.88 -8.10
C GLY A 68 15.13 -9.82 -7.04
N GLY A 69 14.27 -8.82 -6.88
CA GLY A 69 14.42 -7.91 -5.74
C GLY A 69 13.25 -6.97 -5.50
N THR A 70 13.18 -6.53 -4.25
CA THR A 70 12.07 -5.73 -3.72
C THR A 70 12.56 -4.56 -2.90
N ILE A 71 11.90 -3.42 -3.04
CA ILE A 71 12.04 -2.24 -2.20
C ILE A 71 10.85 -2.25 -1.22
N VAL A 72 11.15 -2.21 0.07
CA VAL A 72 10.13 -2.11 1.12
C VAL A 72 10.06 -0.69 1.66
N ASP A 73 8.85 -0.15 1.77
CA ASP A 73 8.58 1.14 2.39
C ASP A 73 7.28 1.12 3.20
N ALA A 74 7.18 2.04 4.17
CA ALA A 74 5.98 2.23 4.99
C ALA A 74 5.53 3.68 5.00
N THR A 75 4.30 3.91 4.53
CA THR A 75 3.67 5.23 4.51
C THR A 75 2.49 5.30 5.49
N ILE A 76 2.45 6.36 6.29
CA ILE A 76 1.34 6.60 7.24
C ILE A 76 0.14 7.15 6.46
N ILE A 77 -0.99 6.44 6.54
CA ILE A 77 -2.30 6.91 6.08
C ILE A 77 -2.96 7.62 7.28
N ASN A 78 -3.11 8.93 7.16
CA ASN A 78 -3.75 9.72 8.22
C ASN A 78 -5.26 9.46 8.21
N ALA A 79 -5.80 9.18 9.38
CA ALA A 79 -7.23 9.14 9.64
C ALA A 79 -7.63 10.30 10.56
N PRO A 80 -8.87 10.80 10.47
CA PRO A 80 -9.38 11.70 11.49
C PRO A 80 -9.38 10.99 12.85
N SER A 81 -8.91 11.67 13.90
CA SER A 81 -8.96 11.15 15.28
C SER A 81 -10.37 11.19 15.89
N SER A 82 -11.37 11.59 15.09
CA SER A 82 -12.74 11.83 15.52
C SER A 82 -13.47 10.52 15.76
N THR A 83 -14.19 10.45 16.88
CA THR A 83 -15.17 9.39 17.16
C THR A 83 -16.54 9.68 16.53
N LYS A 84 -16.63 10.62 15.58
CA LYS A 84 -17.89 10.94 14.88
C LYS A 84 -18.22 9.92 13.78
N ASN A 85 -18.19 8.64 14.13
CA ASN A 85 -18.78 7.55 13.33
C ASN A 85 -20.13 7.14 13.95
N ALA A 86 -20.88 6.29 13.25
CA ALA A 86 -22.21 5.82 13.68
C ALA A 86 -22.17 5.19 15.09
N GLU A 87 -21.06 4.55 15.43
CA GLU A 87 -20.83 3.82 16.69
C GLU A 87 -20.32 4.71 17.82
N LYS A 88 -19.99 5.98 17.54
CA LYS A 88 -19.37 6.94 18.47
C LYS A 88 -18.07 6.43 19.12
N ALA A 89 -17.40 5.49 18.48
CA ALA A 89 -16.23 4.80 19.01
C ALA A 89 -15.00 5.11 18.16
N ARG A 90 -13.82 4.94 18.74
CA ARG A 90 -12.58 5.00 17.98
C ARG A 90 -12.42 3.67 17.25
N ASP A 91 -12.06 3.75 15.98
CA ASP A 91 -11.72 2.55 15.21
C ASP A 91 -10.55 1.82 15.91
N PRO A 92 -10.73 0.55 16.31
CA PRO A 92 -9.72 -0.21 17.04
C PRO A 92 -8.47 -0.50 16.21
N GLU A 93 -8.52 -0.42 14.88
CA GLU A 93 -7.37 -0.62 14.00
C GLU A 93 -6.51 0.65 13.83
N MET A 94 -7.01 1.80 14.30
CA MET A 94 -6.38 3.10 14.14
C MET A 94 -5.64 3.51 15.42
N HIS A 95 -4.34 3.81 15.28
CA HIS A 95 -3.49 4.21 16.41
C HIS A 95 -2.64 5.45 16.09
N GLN A 96 -2.12 6.09 17.13
CA GLN A 96 -1.25 7.25 16.98
C GLN A 96 0.23 6.85 16.96
N THR A 97 1.01 7.55 16.16
CA THR A 97 2.47 7.42 16.10
C THR A 97 3.12 8.79 15.94
N LYS A 98 4.36 8.93 16.35
CA LYS A 98 5.14 10.16 16.18
C LYS A 98 6.13 9.97 15.04
N LYS A 99 5.97 10.71 13.94
CA LYS A 99 6.94 10.74 12.83
C LYS A 99 7.61 12.10 12.81
N GLY A 100 8.91 12.14 13.13
CA GLY A 100 9.63 13.39 13.37
C GLY A 100 9.07 14.13 14.59
N ASN A 101 8.69 15.40 14.42
CA ASN A 101 8.09 16.22 15.49
C ASN A 101 6.55 16.27 15.44
N ALA A 102 5.90 15.56 14.52
CA ALA A 102 4.45 15.56 14.38
C ALA A 102 3.82 14.24 14.86
N TRP A 103 2.72 14.35 15.60
CA TRP A 103 1.85 13.23 15.92
C TRP A 103 0.88 12.99 14.77
N LYS A 104 0.77 11.73 14.35
CA LYS A 104 -0.16 11.27 13.31
C LYS A 104 -1.05 10.19 13.89
N PHE A 105 -2.31 10.16 13.47
CA PHE A 105 -3.26 9.13 13.84
C PHE A 105 -3.73 8.41 12.57
N GLY A 106 -3.80 7.08 12.61
CA GLY A 106 -4.32 6.27 11.53
C GLY A 106 -3.61 4.92 11.41
N MET A 107 -3.30 4.57 10.17
CA MET A 107 -2.67 3.30 9.79
C MET A 107 -1.30 3.52 9.15
N LYS A 108 -0.52 2.45 9.02
CA LYS A 108 0.62 2.34 8.13
C LYS A 108 0.30 1.38 7.01
N CYS A 109 0.54 1.82 5.79
CA CYS A 109 0.55 1.00 4.60
C CYS A 109 1.99 0.62 4.32
N HIS A 110 2.29 -0.67 4.38
CA HIS A 110 3.59 -1.26 4.07
C HIS A 110 3.52 -1.82 2.66
N ILE A 111 4.51 -1.49 1.84
CA ILE A 111 4.47 -1.69 0.39
C ILE A 111 5.74 -2.41 -0.03
N GLY A 112 5.58 -3.52 -0.75
CA GLY A 112 6.62 -4.18 -1.52
C GLY A 112 6.55 -3.71 -2.97
N VAL A 113 7.63 -3.13 -3.45
CA VAL A 113 7.78 -2.60 -4.80
C VAL A 113 8.87 -3.36 -5.52
N ASP A 114 8.59 -3.80 -6.75
CA ASP A 114 9.57 -4.48 -7.58
C ASP A 114 10.74 -3.54 -7.88
N ALA A 115 11.95 -3.95 -7.53
CA ALA A 115 13.12 -3.07 -7.58
C ALA A 115 13.52 -2.68 -9.02
N GLY A 116 13.17 -3.50 -10.01
CA GLY A 116 13.50 -3.25 -11.42
C GLY A 116 12.50 -2.34 -12.13
N SER A 117 11.21 -2.57 -11.94
CA SER A 117 10.13 -1.84 -12.62
C SER A 117 9.55 -0.67 -11.82
N GLY A 118 9.71 -0.66 -10.50
CA GLY A 118 9.04 0.30 -9.62
C GLY A 118 7.55 0.03 -9.42
N LEU A 119 7.05 -1.13 -9.84
CA LEU A 119 5.64 -1.51 -9.68
C LEU A 119 5.37 -2.13 -8.31
N VAL A 120 4.28 -1.72 -7.69
CA VAL A 120 3.83 -2.31 -6.42
C VAL A 120 3.35 -3.74 -6.67
N HIS A 121 3.87 -4.70 -5.91
CA HIS A 121 3.42 -6.10 -5.99
C HIS A 121 2.76 -6.60 -4.71
N THR A 122 3.08 -6.01 -3.55
CA THR A 122 2.50 -6.40 -2.27
C THR A 122 2.14 -5.18 -1.44
N ILE A 123 1.00 -5.23 -0.76
CA ILE A 123 0.55 -4.21 0.18
C ILE A 123 0.05 -4.92 1.44
N THR A 124 0.46 -4.44 2.62
CA THR A 124 -0.14 -4.79 3.90
C THR A 124 -0.46 -3.53 4.69
N VAL A 125 -1.48 -3.59 5.55
CA VAL A 125 -1.91 -2.45 6.35
C VAL A 125 -1.95 -2.85 7.81
N THR A 126 -1.44 -1.98 8.67
CA THR A 126 -1.46 -2.16 10.12
C THR A 126 -1.80 -0.84 10.81
N ALA A 127 -2.07 -0.89 12.11
CA ALA A 127 -2.07 0.29 12.96
C ALA A 127 -0.78 1.12 12.81
N ALA A 128 -0.86 2.46 12.94
CA ALA A 128 0.29 3.33 12.67
C ALA A 128 1.45 3.19 13.67
N ASN A 129 1.23 2.61 14.85
CA ASN A 129 2.25 2.34 15.86
C ASN A 129 3.04 1.04 15.59
N ALA A 130 2.61 0.22 14.62
CA ALA A 130 3.35 -0.98 14.26
C ALA A 130 4.75 -0.63 13.72
N HIS A 131 5.73 -1.47 14.06
CA HIS A 131 7.11 -1.34 13.58
C HIS A 131 7.24 -1.91 12.16
N ASP A 132 7.88 -1.16 11.26
CA ASP A 132 7.93 -1.48 9.83
C ASP A 132 8.64 -2.83 9.57
N VAL A 133 9.70 -3.10 10.33
CA VAL A 133 10.44 -4.37 10.30
C VAL A 133 9.58 -5.61 10.55
N THR A 134 8.42 -5.50 11.24
CA THR A 134 7.57 -6.67 11.52
C THR A 134 6.73 -7.10 10.32
N GLN A 135 6.52 -6.19 9.37
CA GLN A 135 5.75 -6.48 8.15
C GLN A 135 6.64 -6.87 6.98
N ALA A 136 7.94 -6.66 7.08
CA ALA A 136 8.87 -6.80 5.97
C ALA A 136 8.86 -8.20 5.34
N ALA A 137 8.80 -9.27 6.14
CA ALA A 137 8.73 -10.64 5.61
C ALA A 137 7.50 -10.88 4.74
N ALA A 138 6.36 -10.24 5.05
CA ALA A 138 5.14 -10.35 4.27
C ALA A 138 5.21 -9.57 2.93
N LEU A 139 6.18 -8.65 2.79
CA LEU A 139 6.37 -7.86 1.58
C LEU A 139 7.37 -8.48 0.61
N ILE A 140 8.03 -9.58 0.96
CA ILE A 140 9.08 -10.20 0.14
C ILE A 140 8.48 -11.34 -0.67
N ARG A 141 8.82 -11.40 -1.96
CA ARG A 141 8.42 -12.50 -2.85
C ARG A 141 9.37 -13.68 -2.71
N GLU A 142 8.87 -14.86 -3.07
CA GLU A 142 9.65 -16.10 -3.07
C GLU A 142 10.83 -16.09 -4.07
N ASP A 143 10.78 -15.20 -5.07
CA ASP A 143 11.83 -15.03 -6.08
C ASP A 143 12.69 -13.78 -5.87
N ASP A 144 12.57 -13.10 -4.73
CA ASP A 144 13.45 -11.98 -4.40
C ASP A 144 14.77 -12.48 -3.81
N GLU A 145 15.88 -11.98 -4.34
CA GLU A 145 17.24 -12.27 -3.87
C GLU A 145 17.83 -11.09 -3.10
N VAL A 146 17.32 -9.87 -3.36
CA VAL A 146 17.80 -8.63 -2.74
C VAL A 146 16.62 -7.81 -2.21
N VAL A 147 16.74 -7.29 -0.99
CA VAL A 147 15.74 -6.41 -0.39
C VAL A 147 16.36 -5.07 -0.02
N TYR A 148 15.75 -3.99 -0.50
CA TYR A 148 16.13 -2.62 -0.18
C TYR A 148 15.12 -2.03 0.79
N GLY A 149 15.60 -1.27 1.77
CA GLY A 149 14.72 -0.58 2.71
C GLY A 149 15.40 0.58 3.40
N ASP A 150 14.60 1.43 4.04
CA ASP A 150 15.09 2.53 4.86
C ASP A 150 15.45 2.08 6.28
N SER A 151 15.90 3.02 7.11
CA SER A 151 16.30 2.75 8.49
C SER A 151 15.20 2.12 9.38
N GLY A 152 13.92 2.22 8.99
CA GLY A 152 12.79 1.57 9.69
C GLY A 152 12.83 0.04 9.63
N TYR A 153 13.60 -0.52 8.69
CA TYR A 153 13.77 -1.95 8.47
C TYR A 153 15.08 -2.51 9.05
N LEU A 154 15.81 -1.73 9.84
CA LEU A 154 17.05 -2.19 10.46
C LEU A 154 16.79 -3.39 11.39
N GLY A 155 17.58 -4.44 11.21
CA GLY A 155 17.51 -5.66 12.02
C GLY A 155 16.55 -6.73 11.48
N ILE A 156 16.00 -6.55 10.28
CA ILE A 156 15.16 -7.53 9.59
C ILE A 156 15.76 -8.95 9.59
N GLN A 157 17.06 -9.07 9.33
CA GLN A 157 17.78 -10.35 9.28
C GLN A 157 17.85 -11.09 10.63
N LYS A 158 17.52 -10.42 11.74
CA LYS A 158 17.50 -11.01 13.09
C LYS A 158 16.10 -11.43 13.53
N ARG A 159 15.08 -11.16 12.71
CA ARG A 159 13.68 -11.46 13.06
C ARG A 159 13.45 -12.97 13.03
N PRO A 160 12.66 -13.53 13.96
CA PRO A 160 12.31 -14.95 13.96
C PRO A 160 11.70 -15.41 12.63
N GLU A 161 10.84 -14.57 12.03
CA GLU A 161 10.22 -14.86 10.72
C GLU A 161 11.25 -15.07 9.60
N VAL A 162 12.36 -14.33 9.65
CA VAL A 162 13.42 -14.39 8.65
C VAL A 162 14.39 -15.51 8.96
N THR A 163 14.83 -15.65 10.21
CA THR A 163 15.81 -16.67 10.60
C THR A 163 15.28 -18.11 10.53
N SER A 164 13.96 -18.29 10.63
CA SER A 164 13.32 -19.62 10.54
C SER A 164 13.00 -20.05 9.12
N ASN A 165 13.15 -19.16 8.13
CA ASN A 165 12.87 -19.42 6.73
C ASN A 165 14.18 -19.35 5.92
N GLU A 166 14.54 -20.45 5.27
CA GLU A 166 15.82 -20.57 4.54
C GLU A 166 15.94 -19.54 3.40
N HIS A 167 14.85 -19.31 2.65
CA HIS A 167 14.81 -18.31 1.59
C HIS A 167 15.06 -16.91 2.14
N LEU A 168 14.25 -16.49 3.12
CA LEU A 168 14.37 -15.15 3.71
C LEU A 168 15.73 -14.93 4.37
N ALA A 169 16.29 -15.95 5.02
CA ALA A 169 17.62 -15.87 5.63
C ALA A 169 18.75 -15.70 4.60
N SER A 170 18.55 -16.15 3.36
CA SER A 170 19.54 -16.09 2.28
C SER A 170 19.58 -14.75 1.53
N ILE A 171 18.56 -13.91 1.70
CA ILE A 171 18.40 -12.63 0.97
C ILE A 171 19.48 -11.60 1.37
N ASP A 172 19.97 -10.85 0.37
CA ASP A 172 20.83 -9.69 0.59
C ASP A 172 20.00 -8.47 1.02
N TYR A 173 19.98 -8.19 2.32
CA TYR A 173 19.28 -7.03 2.90
C TYR A 173 20.13 -5.75 2.88
N ARG A 174 19.80 -4.84 1.96
CA ARG A 174 20.44 -3.54 1.77
C ARG A 174 19.63 -2.43 2.44
N ILE A 175 19.83 -2.30 3.75
CA ILE A 175 19.10 -1.33 4.57
C ILE A 175 19.90 -0.06 4.76
N ASN A 176 19.32 1.08 4.41
CA ASN A 176 19.96 2.38 4.60
C ASN A 176 20.12 2.69 6.09
N ARG A 177 21.35 2.96 6.51
CA ARG A 177 21.71 3.46 7.83
C ARG A 177 21.92 4.96 7.66
N ARG A 178 20.96 5.75 8.15
CA ARG A 178 21.02 7.23 8.16
C ARG A 178 22.41 7.76 8.53
#